data_AF-A0A937YAG3-F1
#
_entry.id   AF-A0A937YAG3-F1
#
_cell.length_a   1.000
_cell.length_b   1.000
_cell.length_c   1.000
_cell.angle_alpha   90.00
_cell.angle_beta   90.00
_cell.angle_gamma   90.00
#
_symmetry.space_group_name_H-M   'P 1'
#
loop_
_entity.id
_entity.type
_entity.pdbx_description
1 polymer ?
#
loop_
_entity_poly.entity_id
_entity_poly.type
_entity_poly.pdbx_seq_one_letter_code
_entity_poly.pdbx_strand_id
1 'polypeptide(L)' 'MPDSLLQGLHPGGRIIAIVGEPPVMTAQLITRASEARFTAEPLFETIATPLVGFPRKERFVF' A
#
# COMPACT_ATOMS: atom_id res chain seq x y z
N MET A 1 0.45 4.16 -3.01
CA MET A 1 1.49 3.36 -2.35
C MET A 1 2.68 3.33 -3.31
N PRO A 2 3.90 3.73 -2.92
CA PRO A 2 5.04 3.85 -3.83
C PRO A 2 5.57 2.49 -4.29
N ASP A 3 5.78 2.36 -5.61
CA ASP A 3 6.28 1.11 -6.21
C ASP A 3 7.68 0.72 -5.69
N SER A 4 8.50 1.69 -5.31
CA SER A 4 9.84 1.47 -4.77
C SER A 4 9.85 0.61 -3.50
N LEU A 5 8.82 0.71 -2.67
CA LEU A 5 8.67 -0.13 -1.47
C LEU A 5 8.29 -1.57 -1.82
N LEU A 6 7.50 -1.77 -2.88
CA LEU A 6 7.12 -3.09 -3.36
C LEU A 6 8.28 -3.79 -4.07
N GLN A 7 9.08 -3.05 -4.83
CA GLN A 7 10.26 -3.56 -5.53
C GLN A 7 11.35 -4.06 -4.58
N GLY A 8 11.39 -3.58 -3.33
CA GLY A 8 12.28 -4.09 -2.29
C GLY A 8 11.92 -5.47 -1.74
N LEU A 9 10.75 -6.02 -2.09
CA LEU A 9 10.35 -7.37 -1.66
C LEU A 9 10.97 -8.44 -2.56
N HIS A 10 11.48 -9.51 -1.97
CA HIS A 10 11.72 -10.77 -2.71
C HIS A 10 10.39 -11.48 -3.01
N PRO A 11 10.32 -12.38 -4.01
CA PRO A 11 9.15 -13.24 -4.19
C PRO A 11 8.82 -13.99 -2.89
N GLY A 12 7.54 -14.01 -2.52
CA GLY A 12 7.05 -14.50 -1.22
C GLY A 12 7.14 -13.49 -0.07
N GLY A 13 7.86 -12.38 -0.25
CA GLY A 13 7.94 -11.26 0.69
C GLY A 13 6.61 -10.54 0.84
N ARG A 14 6.39 -9.97 2.03
CA ARG A 14 5.12 -9.38 2.44
C ARG A 14 5.32 -8.02 3.10
N ILE A 15 4.36 -7.12 2.87
CA ILE A 15 4.26 -5.83 3.56
C ILE A 15 2.80 -5.56 3.90
N ILE A 16 2.54 -4.91 5.03
CA ILE A 16 1.21 -4.41 5.38
C ILE A 16 1.20 -2.90 5.18
N ALA A 17 0.15 -2.39 4.54
CA ALA A 17 -0.04 -0.97 4.33
C ALA A 17 -1.49 -0.58 4.58
N ILE A 18 -1.70 0.60 5.17
CA ILE A 18 -3.02 1.23 5.24
C ILE A 18 -3.14 2.14 4.01
N VAL A 19 -4.09 1.84 3.14
CA VAL A 19 -4.28 2.53 1.85
C VAL A 19 -5.67 3.15 1.82
N GLY A 20 -5.74 4.40 1.36
CA GLY A 20 -6.98 5.19 1.26
C GLY A 20 -6.78 6.61 1.78
N GLU A 21 -7.87 7.37 1.80
CA GLU A 21 -7.95 8.67 2.46
C GLU A 21 -9.19 8.66 3.37
N PRO A 22 -9.17 9.34 4.53
CA PRO A 22 -10.33 9.41 5.41
C PRO A 22 -11.60 9.87 4.67
N PRO A 23 -12.79 9.31 5.01
CA PRO A 23 -13.03 8.37 6.09
C PRO A 23 -12.83 6.89 5.73
N VAL A 24 -12.46 6.57 4.47
CA VAL A 24 -12.38 5.19 3.97
C VAL A 24 -10.92 4.79 3.76
N MET A 25 -10.43 3.94 4.65
CA MET A 25 -9.06 3.44 4.64
C MET A 25 -9.06 1.96 5.02
N THR A 26 -8.22 1.16 4.36
CA THR A 26 -8.15 -0.29 4.56
C THR A 26 -6.72 -0.71 4.83
N ALA A 27 -6.50 -1.50 5.88
CA ALA A 27 -5.27 -2.23 6.07
C ALA A 27 -5.23 -3.41 5.09
N GLN A 28 -4.17 -3.49 4.28
CA GLN A 28 -4.01 -4.52 3.25
C GLN A 28 -2.70 -5.27 3.46
N LEU A 29 -2.73 -6.60 3.31
CA LEU A 29 -1.55 -7.44 3.18
C LEU A 29 -1.17 -7.51 1.71
N ILE A 30 0.02 -7.02 1.37
CA ILE A 30 0.56 -7.06 0.02
C ILE A 30 1.65 -8.13 -0.02
N THR A 31 1.55 -9.06 -0.97
CA THR A 31 2.53 -10.14 -1.18
C THR A 31 3.12 -10.05 -2.58
N ARG A 32 4.44 -10.18 -2.70
CA ARG A 32 5.10 -10.34 -4.01
C ARG A 32 4.94 -11.78 -4.48
N ALA A 33 3.92 -12.04 -5.28
CA ALA A 33 3.61 -13.39 -5.78
C ALA A 33 4.65 -13.91 -6.77
N SER A 34 5.29 -13.03 -7.54
CA SER A 34 6.42 -13.35 -8.43
C SER A 34 7.27 -12.10 -8.69
N GLU A 35 8.31 -12.22 -9.50
CA GLU A 35 9.16 -11.08 -9.84
C GLU A 35 8.38 -9.87 -10.40
N ALA A 36 7.30 -10.11 -11.16
CA ALA A 36 6.51 -9.06 -11.80
C ALA A 36 5.09 -8.89 -11.21
N ARG A 37 4.70 -9.71 -10.22
CA ARG A 37 3.31 -9.74 -9.74
C ARG A 37 3.22 -9.55 -8.24
N PHE A 38 2.28 -8.70 -7.85
CA PHE A 38 1.88 -8.49 -6.46
C PHE A 38 0.40 -8.84 -6.29
N THR A 39 0.03 -9.33 -5.11
CA THR A 39 -1.35 -9.50 -4.67
C THR A 39 -1.58 -8.59 -3.47
N ALA A 40 -2.80 -8.06 -3.33
CA ALA A 40 -3.21 -7.26 -2.20
C ALA A 40 -4.50 -7.83 -1.62
N GLU A 41 -4.47 -8.19 -0.35
CA GLU A 41 -5.58 -8.79 0.37
C GLU A 41 -6.05 -7.81 1.46
N PRO A 42 -7.32 -7.37 1.44
CA PRO A 42 -7.85 -6.51 2.49
C PRO A 42 -7.95 -7.29 3.80
N LEU A 43 -7.51 -6.69 4.91
CA LEU A 43 -7.57 -7.28 6.25
C LEU A 43 -8.75 -6.71 7.05
N PHE A 44 -8.81 -5.38 7.16
CA PHE A 44 -9.85 -4.65 7.90
C PHE A 44 -9.86 -3.16 7.54
N GLU A 45 -10.96 -2.48 7.86
CA GLU A 45 -11.07 -1.02 7.74
C GLU A 45 -10.53 -0.32 9.00
N THR A 46 -9.81 0.78 8.82
CA THR A 46 -9.22 1.55 9.94
C THR A 46 -8.82 2.93 9.47
N ILE A 47 -8.77 3.92 10.37
CA ILE A 47 -8.26 5.27 10.08
C ILE A 47 -6.93 5.46 10.82
N ALA A 48 -5.91 5.89 10.08
CA ALA A 48 -4.60 6.21 10.64
C ALA A 48 -4.13 7.58 10.17
N THR A 49 -3.28 8.23 10.96
CA THR A 49 -2.61 9.46 10.53
C THR A 49 -1.67 9.17 9.36
N PRO A 50 -1.50 10.11 8.40
CA PRO A 50 -0.56 9.93 7.30
C PRO A 50 0.87 9.66 7.78
N LEU A 51 1.61 8.84 7.04
CA LEU A 51 3.04 8.61 7.29
C LEU A 51 3.83 9.91 7.08
N VAL A 52 4.59 10.32 8.10
CA VAL A 52 5.41 11.53 8.05
C VAL A 52 6.51 11.39 7.00
N GLY A 53 6.71 12.43 6.18
CA GLY A 53 7.73 12.43 5.12
C GLY A 53 7.41 11.52 3.92
N PHE A 54 6.20 10.96 3.87
CA PHE A 54 5.79 10.06 2.80
C PHE A 54 5.15 10.84 1.66
N PRO A 55 5.49 10.54 0.39
CA PRO A 55 4.91 11.26 -0.75
C PRO A 55 3.39 11.05 -0.79
N ARG A 56 2.66 12.16 -0.85
CA ARG A 56 1.21 12.12 -1.07
C ARG A 56 0.95 11.80 -2.53
N LYS A 57 -0.04 10.93 -2.79
CA LYS A 57 -0.48 10.66 -4.16
C LYS A 57 -0.92 11.99 -4.79
N GLU A 58 -0.48 12.25 -6.01
CA GLU A 58 -0.96 13.41 -6.77
C GLU A 58 -2.48 13.35 -6.91
N ARG A 59 -3.14 14.48 -6.67
CA ARG A 59 -4.57 14.60 -6.95
C ARG A 59 -4.73 14.71 -8.46
N PHE A 60 -5.69 14.00 -9.02
CA PHE A 60 -6.07 14.19 -10.41
C PHE A 60 -6.51 15.65 -10.61
N VAL A 61 -5.93 16.33 -11.59
CA VAL A 61 -6.33 17.65 -12.06
C VAL A 61 -6.88 17.48 -13.47
N PHE A 62 -8.09 18.02 -13.71
CA PHE A 62 -8.78 17.97 -15.01
C PHE A 62 -8.58 19.28 -15.78
#